data_AF-A0A396ICG1-F1
#
_entry.id   AF-A0A396ICG1-F1
#
_cell.length_a   1.000
_cell.length_b   1.000
_cell.length_c   1.000
_cell.angle_alpha   90.00
_cell.angle_beta   90.00
_cell.angle_gamma   90.00
#
_symmetry.space_group_name_H-M   'P 1'
#
loop_
_entity.id
_entity.type
_entity.pdbx_description
1 polymer ?
#
loop_
_entity_poly.entity_id
_entity_poly.type
_entity_poly.pdbx_seq_one_letter_code
_entity_poly.pdbx_strand_id
1 'polypeptide(L)'
;MLYMFSVKKSPLTYFLEKVSNGNSLWNTTTLGNEKGRERVYDTIFRVPWRCELLIDVGCFVCFNSFLSLLTIVPARVVMTFWKLLRTRKFKRLSTIELSDFGCFIIVACGITVLQQIDISLIYHIIRGQATIKLYVIYNVLEIFDKLCQSFNGDVLQMLFHSAEGLARCPPETQSMRFWIWRFISDQVLAAITLSACIVAHYNALPALLVSNNFSEIKSYVFKGFKKDNVHSMMYFDSIERFHISTFILFVLAQNILEAEGPWFQGFLINALSVYLCEVAIDIIKHSFIAKFNDITPTAYSEFLEALCKQTLHMQSEDAKKNLKFVPLAPACVIIRVMAPVYAANLPYNPLPWKLFWIMLFSAITYILLTSLKILIGLVLNKHATWYVNRCERRKHHLHAD
;
A
#
# COMPACT_ATOMS: atom_id res chain seq x y z
N MET A 1 -37.32 18.41 -60.47
CA MET A 1 -36.61 19.58 -59.90
C MET A 1 -37.58 20.30 -58.97
N LEU A 2 -37.14 20.61 -57.75
CA LEU A 2 -37.79 21.41 -56.69
C LEU A 2 -38.96 20.79 -55.90
N TYR A 3 -38.58 20.03 -54.86
CA TYR A 3 -39.35 19.95 -53.61
C TYR A 3 -39.47 21.37 -53.02
N MET A 4 -40.68 21.94 -53.02
CA MET A 4 -40.97 23.17 -52.28
C MET A 4 -41.15 22.85 -50.79
N PHE A 5 -40.07 22.96 -50.03
CA PHE A 5 -40.12 23.07 -48.57
C PHE A 5 -40.77 24.42 -48.20
N SER A 6 -42.09 24.43 -48.00
CA SER A 6 -42.75 25.53 -47.31
C SER A 6 -42.77 25.26 -45.82
N VAL A 7 -41.74 25.72 -45.11
CA VAL A 7 -41.77 25.80 -43.64
C VAL A 7 -41.22 27.17 -43.23
N LYS A 8 -42.06 28.20 -43.33
CA LYS A 8 -41.91 29.41 -42.52
C LYS A 8 -42.46 29.14 -41.12
N LYS A 9 -41.78 28.30 -40.32
CA LYS A 9 -41.98 28.33 -38.86
C LYS A 9 -41.17 29.51 -38.33
N SER A 10 -41.86 30.52 -37.78
CA SER A 10 -41.18 31.66 -37.16
C SER A 10 -40.29 31.18 -36.01
N PRO A 11 -39.18 31.87 -35.69
CA PRO A 11 -38.32 31.50 -34.57
C PRO A 11 -39.08 31.40 -33.25
N LEU A 12 -40.10 32.24 -33.07
CA LEU A 12 -40.98 32.25 -31.90
C LEU A 12 -41.89 31.03 -31.82
N THR A 13 -42.45 30.56 -32.95
CA THR A 13 -43.26 29.34 -32.97
C THR A 13 -42.41 28.09 -32.77
N TYR A 14 -41.19 28.03 -33.30
CA TYR A 14 -40.24 26.96 -32.99
C TYR A 14 -39.82 26.97 -31.51
N PHE A 15 -39.59 28.15 -30.92
CA PHE A 15 -39.24 28.27 -29.52
C PHE A 15 -40.40 27.90 -28.59
N LEU A 16 -41.62 28.37 -28.87
CA LEU A 16 -42.83 28.00 -28.12
C LEU A 16 -43.14 26.50 -28.23
N GLU A 17 -42.96 25.90 -29.40
CA GLU A 17 -43.12 24.45 -29.61
C GLU A 17 -42.10 23.66 -28.77
N LYS A 18 -40.85 24.12 -28.70
CA LYS A 18 -39.77 23.50 -27.91
C LYS A 18 -39.91 23.71 -26.39
N VAL A 19 -40.49 24.83 -25.97
CA VAL A 19 -40.85 25.11 -24.56
C VAL A 19 -42.07 24.28 -24.14
N SER A 20 -43.05 24.08 -25.04
CA SER A 20 -44.26 23.29 -24.76
C SER A 20 -44.04 21.78 -24.79
N ASN A 21 -43.16 21.27 -25.67
CA ASN A 21 -42.86 19.84 -25.79
C ASN A 21 -41.87 19.32 -24.73
N GLY A 22 -41.40 20.18 -23.83
CA GLY A 22 -40.52 19.76 -22.75
C GLY A 22 -39.11 19.37 -23.21
N ASN A 23 -38.25 19.19 -22.21
CA ASN A 23 -36.79 19.10 -22.30
C ASN A 23 -36.29 18.33 -23.54
N SER A 24 -35.61 19.02 -24.47
CA SER A 24 -34.91 18.39 -25.60
C SER A 24 -33.87 17.34 -25.19
N LEU A 25 -33.50 17.34 -23.91
CA LEU A 25 -32.68 16.32 -23.24
C LEU A 25 -33.31 14.92 -23.29
N TRP A 26 -34.64 14.83 -23.25
CA TRP A 26 -35.36 13.56 -23.28
C TRP A 26 -35.23 12.85 -24.64
N ASN A 27 -35.13 13.62 -25.73
CA ASN A 27 -35.00 13.09 -27.09
C ASN A 27 -33.56 12.69 -27.43
N THR A 28 -32.56 13.18 -26.70
CA THR A 28 -31.14 12.81 -26.89
C THR A 28 -30.68 11.70 -25.95
N THR A 29 -31.45 11.39 -24.90
CA THR A 29 -31.18 10.26 -23.99
C THR A 29 -32.07 9.07 -24.34
N THR A 30 -31.50 7.87 -24.47
CA THR A 30 -32.29 6.65 -24.61
C THR A 30 -33.16 6.45 -23.36
N LEU A 31 -34.43 6.09 -23.54
CA LEU A 31 -35.35 5.81 -22.43
C LEU A 31 -34.73 4.70 -21.56
N GLY A 32 -34.47 5.00 -20.29
CA GLY A 32 -33.75 4.09 -19.39
C GLY A 32 -34.49 2.76 -19.23
N ASN A 33 -33.90 1.68 -19.73
CA ASN A 33 -34.39 0.32 -19.50
C ASN A 33 -34.15 -0.07 -18.02
N GLU A 34 -35.03 -0.85 -17.39
CA GLU A 34 -34.86 -1.31 -15.99
C GLU A 34 -33.52 -2.03 -15.78
N LYS A 35 -33.09 -2.82 -16.77
CA LYS A 35 -31.75 -3.44 -16.82
C LYS A 35 -30.59 -2.44 -16.92
N GLY A 36 -30.84 -1.26 -17.48
CA GLY A 36 -29.88 -0.16 -17.50
C GLY A 36 -29.80 0.53 -16.13
N ARG A 37 -30.95 0.69 -15.47
CA ARG A 37 -31.05 1.25 -14.12
C ARG A 37 -30.33 0.36 -13.08
N GLU A 38 -30.54 -0.95 -13.13
CA GLU A 38 -29.81 -1.90 -12.26
C GLU A 38 -28.30 -1.84 -12.49
N ARG A 39 -27.83 -1.81 -13.75
CA ARG A 39 -26.41 -1.62 -14.06
C ARG A 39 -25.85 -0.32 -13.50
N VAL A 40 -26.61 0.76 -13.57
CA VAL A 40 -26.21 2.06 -13.01
C VAL A 40 -26.12 2.00 -11.48
N TYR A 41 -27.10 1.42 -10.79
CA TYR A 41 -27.05 1.26 -9.33
C TYR A 41 -25.93 0.31 -8.86
N ASP A 42 -25.75 -0.81 -9.56
CA ASP A 42 -24.66 -1.76 -9.29
C ASP A 42 -23.29 -1.09 -9.47
N THR A 43 -23.14 -0.25 -10.51
CA THR A 43 -21.87 0.45 -10.78
C THR A 43 -21.63 1.62 -9.83
N ILE A 44 -22.67 2.39 -9.45
CA ILE A 44 -22.51 3.61 -8.64
C ILE A 44 -22.39 3.30 -7.15
N PHE A 45 -23.07 2.27 -6.63
CA PHE A 45 -23.09 2.01 -5.19
C PHE A 45 -22.41 0.69 -4.81
N ARG A 46 -22.60 -0.36 -5.61
CA ARG A 46 -22.14 -1.70 -5.25
C ARG A 46 -20.66 -1.92 -5.54
N VAL A 47 -20.16 -1.39 -6.66
CA VAL A 47 -18.74 -1.42 -7.00
C VAL A 47 -17.91 -0.66 -5.95
N PRO A 48 -18.19 0.62 -5.61
CA PRO A 48 -17.46 1.33 -4.57
C PRO A 48 -17.40 0.60 -3.23
N TRP A 49 -18.54 0.07 -2.78
CA TRP A 49 -18.59 -0.66 -1.51
C TRP A 49 -17.73 -1.93 -1.51
N ARG A 50 -17.76 -2.69 -2.62
CA ARG A 50 -16.95 -3.91 -2.76
C ARG A 50 -15.47 -3.59 -2.94
N CYS A 51 -15.18 -2.51 -3.64
CA CYS A 51 -13.86 -1.96 -3.84
C CYS A 51 -13.23 -1.56 -2.50
N GLU A 52 -13.93 -0.73 -1.73
CA GLU A 52 -13.48 -0.25 -0.42
C GLU A 52 -13.20 -1.41 0.54
N LEU A 53 -14.12 -2.37 0.63
CA LEU A 53 -13.91 -3.56 1.46
C LEU A 53 -12.67 -4.36 1.05
N LEU A 54 -12.38 -4.47 -0.26
CA LEU A 54 -11.17 -5.16 -0.74
C LEU A 54 -9.91 -4.38 -0.33
N ILE A 55 -9.91 -3.07 -0.57
CA ILE A 55 -8.78 -2.21 -0.28
C ILE A 55 -8.49 -2.16 1.23
N ASP A 56 -9.52 -2.09 2.07
CA ASP A 56 -9.40 -2.10 3.53
C ASP A 56 -8.79 -3.42 4.02
N VAL A 57 -9.31 -4.56 3.55
CA VAL A 57 -8.76 -5.88 3.90
C VAL A 57 -7.31 -5.99 3.43
N GLY A 58 -7.00 -5.51 2.22
CA GLY A 58 -5.63 -5.41 1.69
C GLY A 58 -4.72 -4.57 2.57
N CYS A 59 -5.19 -3.41 3.03
CA CYS A 59 -4.47 -2.53 3.94
C CYS A 59 -4.16 -3.23 5.27
N PHE A 60 -5.11 -3.97 5.84
CA PHE A 60 -4.87 -4.78 7.06
C PHE A 60 -3.90 -5.95 6.82
N VAL A 61 -3.89 -6.57 5.64
CA VAL A 61 -2.88 -7.57 5.26
C VAL A 61 -1.49 -6.94 5.24
N CYS A 62 -1.36 -5.76 4.60
CA CYS A 62 -0.12 -4.98 4.58
C CYS A 62 0.34 -4.61 5.99
N PHE A 63 -0.58 -4.13 6.84
CA PHE A 63 -0.29 -3.76 8.22
C PHE A 63 0.15 -4.96 9.06
N ASN A 64 -0.49 -6.11 8.88
CA ASN A 64 -0.10 -7.36 9.52
C ASN A 64 1.32 -7.81 9.10
N SER A 65 1.66 -7.67 7.82
CA SER A 65 3.02 -7.96 7.30
C SER A 65 4.05 -6.99 7.88
N PHE A 66 3.73 -5.69 7.90
CA PHE A 66 4.54 -4.64 8.50
C PHE A 66 4.85 -4.91 9.98
N LEU A 67 3.83 -5.22 10.78
CA LEU A 67 4.03 -5.57 12.19
C LEU A 67 4.87 -6.84 12.35
N SER A 68 4.75 -7.80 11.45
CA SER A 68 5.60 -9.01 11.45
C SER A 68 7.08 -8.66 11.29
N LEU A 69 7.40 -7.72 10.39
CA LEU A 69 8.76 -7.24 10.19
C LEU A 69 9.30 -6.55 11.46
N LEU A 70 8.48 -5.77 12.16
CA LEU A 70 8.90 -5.08 13.38
C LEU A 70 9.01 -5.99 14.62
N THR A 71 8.15 -7.02 14.74
CA THR A 71 8.08 -7.83 15.97
C THR A 71 8.70 -9.22 15.84
N ILE A 72 8.42 -9.94 14.75
CA ILE A 72 8.78 -11.36 14.61
C ILE A 72 10.22 -11.50 14.12
N VAL A 73 10.63 -10.69 13.14
CA VAL A 73 11.99 -10.77 12.56
C VAL A 73 13.06 -10.47 13.63
N PRO A 74 13.01 -9.35 14.40
CA PRO A 74 13.96 -9.11 15.47
C PRO A 74 13.95 -10.19 16.55
N ALA A 75 12.77 -10.70 16.93
CA ALA A 75 12.66 -11.77 17.93
C ALA A 75 13.36 -13.05 17.48
N ARG A 76 13.21 -13.44 16.21
CA ARG A 76 13.90 -14.59 15.64
C ARG A 76 15.40 -14.40 15.60
N VAL A 77 15.87 -13.23 15.19
CA VAL A 77 17.31 -12.89 15.21
C VAL A 77 17.87 -12.99 16.63
N VAL A 78 17.18 -12.43 17.63
CA VAL A 78 17.58 -12.51 19.05
C VAL A 78 17.59 -13.96 19.55
N MET A 79 16.56 -14.75 19.23
CA MET A 79 16.51 -16.17 19.60
C MET A 79 17.65 -16.97 18.99
N THR A 80 17.99 -16.73 17.72
CA THR A 80 19.11 -17.38 17.03
C THR A 80 20.44 -16.99 17.66
N PHE A 81 20.64 -15.71 17.96
CA PHE A 81 21.83 -15.23 18.67
C PHE A 81 21.95 -15.83 20.07
N TRP A 82 20.85 -15.90 20.82
CA TRP A 82 20.79 -16.51 22.15
C TRP A 82 21.13 -18.01 22.11
N LYS A 83 20.61 -18.74 21.13
CA LYS A 83 20.94 -20.16 20.91
C LYS A 83 22.43 -20.34 20.58
N LEU A 84 23.00 -19.50 19.72
CA LEU A 84 24.41 -19.52 19.37
C LEU A 84 25.30 -19.27 20.60
N LEU A 85 24.95 -18.26 21.41
CA LEU A 85 25.67 -17.90 22.62
C LEU A 85 25.61 -19.02 23.68
N ARG A 86 24.46 -19.67 23.84
CA ARG A 86 24.25 -20.74 24.83
C ARG A 86 24.91 -22.06 24.44
N THR A 87 24.91 -22.40 23.15
CA THR A 87 25.36 -23.73 22.69
C THR A 87 26.83 -23.75 22.24
N ARG A 88 27.47 -22.60 22.00
CA ARG A 88 28.85 -22.40 21.49
C ARG A 88 29.24 -23.25 20.26
N LYS A 89 28.30 -23.98 19.67
CA LYS A 89 28.45 -24.75 18.44
C LYS A 89 27.79 -23.94 17.34
N PHE A 90 28.56 -23.62 16.30
CA PHE A 90 28.03 -23.07 15.05
C PHE A 90 27.17 -24.12 14.37
N LYS A 91 25.92 -24.24 14.80
CA LYS A 91 24.91 -25.00 14.07
C LYS A 91 24.57 -24.19 12.82
N ARG A 92 24.45 -24.89 11.69
CA ARG A 92 24.11 -24.30 10.40
C ARG A 92 22.80 -23.51 10.50
N LEU A 93 22.81 -22.24 10.07
CA LEU A 93 21.61 -21.42 9.98
C LEU A 93 20.64 -22.04 8.97
N SER A 94 19.37 -22.11 9.36
CA SER A 94 18.29 -22.50 8.45
C SER A 94 18.01 -21.41 7.41
N THR A 95 17.39 -21.78 6.29
CA THR A 95 16.97 -20.85 5.22
C THR A 95 16.18 -19.66 5.77
N ILE A 96 15.30 -19.92 6.74
CA ILE A 96 14.43 -18.91 7.36
C ILE A 96 15.26 -17.93 8.20
N GLU A 97 16.18 -18.44 9.02
CA GLU A 97 17.04 -17.60 9.87
C GLU A 97 17.98 -16.70 9.04
N LEU A 98 18.47 -17.20 7.90
CA LEU A 98 19.38 -16.45 7.03
C LEU A 98 18.65 -15.38 6.22
N SER A 99 17.41 -15.66 5.80
CA SER A 99 16.50 -14.69 5.21
C SER A 99 16.15 -13.57 6.20
N ASP A 100 15.75 -13.93 7.43
CA ASP A 100 15.41 -12.98 8.49
C ASP A 100 16.61 -12.08 8.84
N PHE A 101 17.83 -12.64 8.88
CA PHE A 101 19.07 -11.86 9.08
C PHE A 101 19.35 -10.89 7.92
N GLY A 102 19.07 -11.32 6.68
CA GLY A 102 19.17 -10.47 5.52
C GLY A 102 18.23 -9.26 5.57
N CYS A 103 16.95 -9.49 5.90
CA CYS A 103 15.99 -8.40 6.10
C CYS A 103 16.43 -7.43 7.20
N PHE A 104 17.00 -7.94 8.30
CA PHE A 104 17.50 -7.10 9.39
C PHE A 104 18.65 -6.17 8.92
N ILE A 105 19.61 -6.69 8.15
CA ILE A 105 20.71 -5.89 7.59
C ILE A 105 20.17 -4.80 6.66
N ILE A 106 19.22 -5.14 5.78
CA ILE A 106 18.63 -4.20 4.83
C ILE A 106 17.91 -3.07 5.57
N VAL A 107 17.11 -3.38 6.60
CA VAL A 107 16.45 -2.36 7.44
C VAL A 107 17.46 -1.49 8.17
N ALA A 108 18.50 -2.08 8.75
CA ALA A 108 19.55 -1.33 9.42
C ALA A 108 20.26 -0.36 8.46
N CYS A 109 20.62 -0.81 7.26
CA CYS A 109 21.20 0.02 6.21
C CYS A 109 20.24 1.15 5.80
N GLY A 110 18.96 0.83 5.57
CA GLY A 110 17.92 1.82 5.25
C GLY A 110 17.79 2.91 6.32
N ILE A 111 17.81 2.55 7.61
CA ILE A 111 17.79 3.50 8.72
C ILE A 111 19.04 4.38 8.72
N THR A 112 20.23 3.82 8.50
CA THR A 112 21.47 4.61 8.49
C THR A 112 21.52 5.63 7.36
N VAL A 113 21.11 5.24 6.14
CA VAL A 113 21.02 6.17 5.00
C VAL A 113 20.00 7.27 5.32
N LEU A 114 18.87 6.88 5.88
CA LEU A 114 17.81 7.81 6.18
C LEU A 114 18.28 8.82 7.26
N GLN A 115 18.99 8.38 8.30
CA GLN A 115 19.57 9.29 9.32
C GLN A 115 20.52 10.34 8.73
N GLN A 116 21.20 10.05 7.62
CA GLN A 116 22.09 11.00 6.94
C GLN A 116 21.33 12.05 6.13
N ILE A 117 20.03 11.87 5.88
CA ILE A 117 19.22 12.79 5.09
C ILE A 117 18.57 13.83 6.01
N ASP A 118 19.02 15.09 5.94
CA ASP A 118 18.43 16.21 6.68
C ASP A 118 17.10 16.67 6.05
N ILE A 119 16.02 16.58 6.84
CA ILE A 119 14.65 16.91 6.43
C ILE A 119 14.50 18.42 6.14
N SER A 120 15.15 19.26 6.97
CA SER A 120 15.10 20.71 6.85
C SER A 120 15.70 21.22 5.54
N LEU A 121 16.82 20.64 5.11
CA LEU A 121 17.50 21.01 3.87
C LEU A 121 16.61 20.72 2.65
N ILE A 122 16.02 19.52 2.60
CA ILE A 122 15.13 19.11 1.51
C ILE A 122 13.90 20.02 1.46
N TYR A 123 13.26 20.30 2.60
CA TYR A 123 12.11 21.18 2.66
C TYR A 123 12.43 22.59 2.13
N HIS A 124 13.58 23.15 2.51
CA HIS A 124 14.03 24.45 2.01
C HIS A 124 14.30 24.45 0.51
N ILE A 125 14.88 23.37 -0.03
CA ILE A 125 15.11 23.21 -1.48
C ILE A 125 13.77 23.16 -2.22
N ILE A 126 12.80 22.38 -1.73
CA ILE A 126 11.45 22.23 -2.30
C ILE A 126 10.71 23.56 -2.31
N ARG A 127 10.71 24.28 -1.18
CA ARG A 127 10.00 25.57 -1.03
C ARG A 127 10.53 26.65 -1.97
N GLY A 128 11.80 26.57 -2.36
CA GLY A 128 12.43 27.50 -3.31
C GLY A 128 12.12 27.22 -4.79
N GLN A 129 11.41 26.15 -5.13
CA GLN A 129 11.11 25.79 -6.52
C GLN A 129 9.78 26.36 -7.03
N ALA A 130 9.72 26.60 -8.34
CA ALA A 130 8.47 26.94 -9.02
C ALA A 130 7.50 25.73 -9.03
N THR A 131 6.20 25.99 -8.86
CA THR A 131 5.14 24.96 -8.78
C THR A 131 5.13 23.99 -9.96
N ILE A 132 5.35 24.47 -11.19
CA ILE A 132 5.40 23.63 -12.40
C ILE A 132 6.62 22.69 -12.37
N LYS A 133 7.79 23.18 -11.94
CA LYS A 133 9.00 22.33 -11.82
C LYS A 133 8.79 21.26 -10.75
N LEU A 134 8.14 21.62 -9.65
CA LEU A 134 7.83 20.71 -8.55
C LEU A 134 6.87 19.60 -9.00
N TYR A 135 5.86 19.93 -9.81
CA TYR A 135 4.95 18.95 -10.41
C TYR A 135 5.68 17.92 -11.29
N VAL A 136 6.60 18.36 -12.16
CA VAL A 136 7.36 17.44 -13.02
C VAL A 136 8.27 16.51 -12.19
N ILE A 137 8.98 17.07 -11.21
CA ILE A 137 9.85 16.29 -10.31
C ILE A 137 9.03 15.24 -9.56
N TYR A 138 7.84 15.62 -9.08
CA TYR A 138 6.94 14.71 -8.37
C TYR A 138 6.50 13.54 -9.25
N ASN A 139 6.01 13.81 -10.47
CA ASN A 139 5.59 12.74 -11.39
C ASN A 139 6.73 11.79 -11.74
N VAL A 140 7.96 12.30 -11.91
CA VAL A 140 9.14 11.45 -12.16
C VAL A 140 9.45 10.59 -10.93
N LEU A 141 9.38 11.17 -9.73
CA LEU A 141 9.63 10.44 -8.49
C LEU A 141 8.54 9.39 -8.19
N GLU A 142 7.29 9.66 -8.54
CA GLU A 142 6.20 8.70 -8.41
C GLU A 142 6.39 7.51 -9.37
N ILE A 143 6.73 7.77 -10.64
CA ILE A 143 7.07 6.71 -11.60
C ILE A 143 8.26 5.91 -11.08
N PHE A 144 9.26 6.59 -10.53
CA PHE A 144 10.44 5.96 -9.96
C PHE A 144 10.10 5.13 -8.71
N ASP A 145 9.20 5.59 -7.85
CA ASP A 145 8.71 4.84 -6.69
C ASP A 145 7.96 3.57 -7.12
N LYS A 146 7.01 3.69 -8.05
CA LYS A 146 6.28 2.53 -8.62
C LYS A 146 7.25 1.52 -9.25
N LEU A 147 8.29 2.00 -9.95
CA LEU A 147 9.35 1.14 -10.49
C LEU A 147 10.16 0.47 -9.38
N CYS A 148 10.60 1.22 -8.38
CA CYS A 148 11.38 0.70 -7.25
C CYS A 148 10.59 -0.33 -6.44
N GLN A 149 9.30 -0.12 -6.19
CA GLN A 149 8.43 -1.08 -5.51
C GLN A 149 8.34 -2.40 -6.27
N SER A 150 8.19 -2.35 -7.60
CA SER A 150 8.18 -3.55 -8.44
C SER A 150 9.52 -4.28 -8.42
N PHE A 151 10.62 -3.54 -8.52
CA PHE A 151 11.97 -4.10 -8.57
C PHE A 151 12.42 -4.67 -7.21
N ASN A 152 12.06 -4.02 -6.10
CA ASN A 152 12.43 -4.45 -4.75
C ASN A 152 11.80 -5.81 -4.39
N GLY A 153 10.56 -6.05 -4.83
CA GLY A 153 9.91 -7.36 -4.67
C GLY A 153 10.68 -8.49 -5.35
N ASP A 154 11.20 -8.24 -6.56
CA ASP A 154 11.98 -9.24 -7.32
C ASP A 154 13.40 -9.42 -6.74
N VAL A 155 14.05 -8.33 -6.32
CA VAL A 155 15.38 -8.38 -5.68
C VAL A 155 15.34 -9.15 -4.35
N LEU A 156 14.30 -8.97 -3.53
CA LEU A 156 14.12 -9.76 -2.31
C LEU A 156 13.86 -11.24 -2.59
N GLN A 157 13.12 -11.56 -3.66
CA GLN A 157 12.92 -12.93 -4.06
C GLN A 157 14.25 -13.60 -4.46
N MET A 158 15.12 -12.88 -5.18
CA MET A 158 16.47 -13.36 -5.50
C MET A 158 17.31 -13.54 -4.24
N LEU A 159 17.22 -12.60 -3.29
CA LEU A 159 17.92 -12.69 -2.01
C LEU A 159 17.51 -13.93 -1.21
N PHE A 160 16.21 -14.24 -1.13
CA PHE A 160 15.70 -15.42 -0.45
C PHE A 160 16.11 -16.71 -1.14
N HIS A 161 16.18 -16.72 -2.47
CA HIS A 161 16.70 -17.86 -3.22
C HIS A 161 18.20 -18.08 -2.95
N SER A 162 18.98 -17.00 -2.92
CA SER A 162 20.39 -17.04 -2.53
C SER A 162 20.58 -17.51 -1.08
N ALA A 163 19.68 -17.12 -0.17
CA ALA A 163 19.67 -17.60 1.21
C ALA A 163 19.39 -19.10 1.31
N GLU A 164 18.45 -19.60 0.50
CA GLU A 164 18.11 -21.02 0.42
C GLU A 164 19.25 -21.85 -0.16
N GLY A 165 19.91 -21.37 -1.22
CA GLY A 165 21.10 -22.00 -1.77
C GLY A 165 22.23 -22.11 -0.73
N LEU A 166 22.49 -21.03 0.01
CA LEU A 166 23.47 -21.03 1.09
C LEU A 166 23.10 -21.99 2.24
N ALA A 167 21.82 -22.13 2.55
CA ALA A 167 21.33 -23.04 3.58
C ALA A 167 21.33 -24.52 3.17
N ARG A 168 21.33 -24.84 1.86
CA ARG A 168 21.31 -26.23 1.35
C ARG A 168 22.70 -26.77 0.93
N CYS A 169 23.67 -25.93 0.58
CA CYS A 169 24.96 -26.40 0.05
C CYS A 169 25.80 -27.28 1.00
N PRO A 170 26.37 -28.42 0.56
CA PRO A 170 27.34 -29.16 1.36
C PRO A 170 28.60 -28.31 1.66
N PRO A 171 29.38 -28.63 2.71
CA PRO A 171 30.56 -27.87 3.13
C PRO A 171 31.76 -28.09 2.19
N GLU A 172 31.56 -27.91 0.89
CA GLU A 172 32.66 -27.74 -0.06
C GLU A 172 33.02 -26.26 -0.13
N THR A 173 34.30 -25.96 0.13
CA THR A 173 34.79 -24.58 0.31
C THR A 173 34.54 -23.69 -0.90
N GLN A 174 34.53 -24.25 -2.11
CA GLN A 174 34.39 -23.48 -3.36
C GLN A 174 32.93 -23.12 -3.68
N SER A 175 31.99 -24.05 -3.50
CA SER A 175 30.56 -23.80 -3.69
C SER A 175 29.99 -22.90 -2.60
N MET A 176 30.41 -23.08 -1.34
CA MET A 176 29.99 -22.22 -0.23
C MET A 176 30.42 -20.75 -0.43
N ARG A 177 31.66 -20.51 -0.88
CA ARG A 177 32.16 -19.15 -1.18
C ARG A 177 31.34 -18.46 -2.27
N PHE A 178 30.95 -19.19 -3.31
CA PHE A 178 30.09 -18.65 -4.37
C PHE A 178 28.74 -18.18 -3.84
N TRP A 179 28.06 -19.01 -3.04
CA TRP A 179 26.75 -18.64 -2.45
C TRP A 179 26.84 -17.51 -1.44
N ILE A 180 27.93 -17.42 -0.66
CA ILE A 180 28.18 -16.27 0.23
C ILE A 180 28.35 -14.99 -0.57
N TRP A 181 29.20 -14.99 -1.61
CA TRP A 181 29.40 -13.82 -2.47
C TRP A 181 28.10 -13.41 -3.18
N ARG A 182 27.33 -14.38 -3.66
CA ARG A 182 26.02 -14.13 -4.27
C ARG A 182 25.04 -13.50 -3.27
N PHE A 183 24.95 -14.05 -2.06
CA PHE A 183 24.13 -13.48 -0.99
C PHE A 183 24.55 -12.05 -0.65
N ILE A 184 25.84 -11.77 -0.49
CA ILE A 184 26.34 -10.41 -0.22
C ILE A 184 26.02 -9.46 -1.38
N SER A 185 26.22 -9.89 -2.63
CA SER A 185 25.89 -9.08 -3.81
C SER A 185 24.40 -8.73 -3.86
N ASP A 186 23.53 -9.71 -3.61
CA ASP A 186 22.09 -9.52 -3.62
C ASP A 186 21.63 -8.62 -2.46
N GLN A 187 22.30 -8.71 -1.29
CA GLN A 187 22.08 -7.80 -0.15
C GLN A 187 22.41 -6.34 -0.49
N VAL A 188 23.54 -6.10 -1.16
CA VAL A 188 23.95 -4.75 -1.57
C VAL A 188 22.94 -4.17 -2.56
N LEU A 189 22.50 -4.97 -3.54
CA LEU A 189 21.48 -4.55 -4.50
C LEU A 189 20.15 -4.23 -3.80
N ALA A 190 19.73 -5.06 -2.84
CA ALA A 190 18.53 -4.82 -2.04
C ALA A 190 18.63 -3.53 -1.20
N ALA A 191 19.79 -3.24 -0.62
CA ALA A 191 20.02 -2.01 0.14
C ALA A 191 19.99 -0.75 -0.74
N ILE A 192 20.59 -0.80 -1.94
CA ILE A 192 20.58 0.32 -2.89
C ILE A 192 19.17 0.60 -3.42
N THR A 193 18.42 -0.45 -3.72
CA THR A 193 17.04 -0.31 -4.21
C THR A 193 16.10 0.18 -3.11
N LEU A 194 16.30 -0.28 -1.87
CA LEU A 194 15.58 0.24 -0.71
C LEU A 194 15.90 1.71 -0.46
N SER A 195 17.17 2.13 -0.53
CA SER A 195 17.55 3.53 -0.33
C SER A 195 16.94 4.44 -1.41
N ALA A 196 16.93 3.99 -2.66
CA ALA A 196 16.26 4.67 -3.76
C ALA A 196 14.74 4.82 -3.54
N CYS A 197 14.09 3.74 -3.10
CA CYS A 197 12.65 3.73 -2.76
C CYS A 197 12.34 4.67 -1.59
N ILE A 198 13.16 4.64 -0.55
CA ILE A 198 13.07 5.56 0.60
C ILE A 198 13.11 7.00 0.09
N VAL A 199 14.13 7.38 -0.68
CA VAL A 199 14.28 8.75 -1.20
C VAL A 199 13.06 9.19 -2.02
N ALA A 200 12.48 8.28 -2.82
CA ALA A 200 11.28 8.57 -3.59
C ALA A 200 10.04 8.82 -2.72
N HIS A 201 9.82 7.95 -1.72
CA HIS A 201 8.70 8.03 -0.78
C HIS A 201 8.68 9.34 0.04
N TYR A 202 9.84 9.87 0.43
CA TYR A 202 9.93 11.04 1.32
C TYR A 202 9.56 12.38 0.70
N ASN A 203 9.38 12.46 -0.63
CA ASN A 203 9.22 13.73 -1.33
C ASN A 203 7.75 14.14 -1.58
N ALA A 204 6.77 13.41 -1.03
CA ALA A 204 5.35 13.62 -1.32
C ALA A 204 4.72 14.73 -0.46
N LEU A 205 4.54 15.90 -1.07
CA LEU A 205 3.80 17.02 -0.47
C LEU A 205 2.28 16.83 -0.65
N PRO A 206 1.44 17.00 0.39
CA PRO A 206 -0.01 16.77 0.33
C PRO A 206 -0.78 17.55 -0.76
N ALA A 207 -0.27 18.71 -1.17
CA ALA A 207 -0.92 19.56 -2.20
C ALA A 207 -0.68 19.06 -3.64
N LEU A 208 0.37 18.26 -3.86
CA LEU A 208 0.67 17.66 -5.17
C LEU A 208 -0.08 16.34 -5.40
N LEU A 209 -0.44 15.62 -4.33
CA LEU A 209 -1.30 14.43 -4.38
C LEU A 209 -2.63 14.72 -5.07
N VAL A 210 -3.31 15.80 -4.70
CA VAL A 210 -4.59 16.20 -5.31
C VAL A 210 -4.44 16.53 -6.81
N SER A 211 -3.33 17.17 -7.21
CA SER A 211 -3.06 17.48 -8.61
C SER A 211 -2.68 16.24 -9.43
N ASN A 212 -2.02 15.27 -8.81
CA ASN A 212 -1.56 14.07 -9.48
C ASN A 212 -2.69 13.07 -9.72
N ASN A 213 -3.60 12.95 -8.76
CA ASN A 213 -4.76 12.08 -8.84
C ASN A 213 -5.68 12.45 -10.02
N PHE A 214 -5.69 13.72 -10.46
CA PHE A 214 -6.42 14.12 -11.69
C PHE A 214 -5.74 13.65 -12.98
N SER A 215 -4.39 13.63 -13.03
CA SER A 215 -3.62 13.08 -14.14
C SER A 215 -3.81 11.56 -14.24
N GLU A 216 -3.90 10.92 -13.08
CA GLU A 216 -4.12 9.50 -12.93
C GLU A 216 -5.53 9.08 -13.37
N ILE A 217 -6.57 9.77 -12.89
CA ILE A 217 -7.96 9.60 -13.36
C ILE A 217 -8.04 9.75 -14.89
N LYS A 218 -7.33 10.73 -15.47
CA LYS A 218 -7.29 10.93 -16.92
C LYS A 218 -6.72 9.72 -17.64
N SER A 219 -5.64 9.13 -17.16
CA SER A 219 -5.03 7.94 -17.80
C SER A 219 -5.93 6.69 -17.74
N TYR A 220 -6.72 6.55 -16.67
CA TYR A 220 -7.62 5.41 -16.45
C TYR A 220 -8.88 5.47 -17.30
N VAL A 221 -9.40 6.68 -17.57
CA VAL A 221 -10.62 6.87 -18.36
C VAL A 221 -10.42 6.50 -19.84
N PHE A 222 -9.20 6.61 -20.38
CA PHE A 222 -8.93 6.37 -21.81
C PHE A 222 -8.29 5.02 -22.13
N LYS A 223 -7.94 4.21 -21.12
CA LYS A 223 -7.23 2.94 -21.31
C LYS A 223 -8.15 1.76 -20.98
N GLY A 224 -8.22 0.78 -21.88
CA GLY A 224 -8.92 -0.48 -21.63
C GLY A 224 -8.14 -1.37 -20.64
N PHE A 225 -8.81 -1.84 -19.59
CA PHE A 225 -8.25 -2.74 -18.58
C PHE A 225 -8.86 -4.13 -18.69
N LYS A 226 -8.01 -5.14 -18.78
CA LYS A 226 -8.41 -6.54 -18.57
C LYS A 226 -8.70 -6.76 -17.08
N LYS A 227 -9.60 -7.71 -16.76
CA LYS A 227 -9.94 -8.13 -15.39
C LYS A 227 -8.69 -8.36 -14.51
N ASP A 228 -7.65 -8.95 -15.09
CA ASP A 228 -6.38 -9.22 -14.41
C ASP A 228 -5.57 -7.97 -14.05
N ASN A 229 -5.61 -6.96 -14.90
CA ASN A 229 -4.91 -5.70 -14.65
C ASN A 229 -5.61 -4.93 -13.52
N VAL A 230 -6.94 -5.01 -13.46
CA VAL A 230 -7.73 -4.42 -12.36
C VAL A 230 -7.43 -5.12 -11.04
N HIS A 231 -7.29 -6.46 -11.04
CA HIS A 231 -6.89 -7.19 -9.83
C HIS A 231 -5.55 -6.70 -9.26
N SER A 232 -4.51 -6.60 -10.10
CA SER A 232 -3.20 -6.09 -9.66
C SER A 232 -3.26 -4.62 -9.23
N MET A 233 -4.05 -3.80 -9.93
CA MET A 233 -4.23 -2.38 -9.59
C MET A 233 -4.83 -2.19 -8.19
N MET A 234 -5.86 -2.97 -7.83
CA MET A 234 -6.47 -2.91 -6.49
C MET A 234 -5.47 -3.23 -5.38
N TYR A 235 -4.52 -4.13 -5.64
CA TYR A 235 -3.45 -4.46 -4.71
C TYR A 235 -2.45 -3.31 -4.56
N PHE A 236 -2.15 -2.58 -5.63
CA PHE A 236 -1.36 -1.36 -5.54
C PHE A 236 -2.09 -0.25 -4.78
N ASP A 237 -3.39 -0.05 -5.02
CA ASP A 237 -4.21 0.93 -4.27
C ASP A 237 -4.24 0.61 -2.76
N SER A 238 -4.30 -0.69 -2.41
CA SER A 238 -4.21 -1.15 -1.01
C SER A 238 -2.87 -0.83 -0.36
N ILE A 239 -1.77 -0.97 -1.13
CA ILE A 239 -0.42 -0.64 -0.68
C ILE A 239 -0.28 0.87 -0.54
N GLU A 240 -0.75 1.64 -1.52
CA GLU A 240 -0.75 3.11 -1.50
C GLU A 240 -1.46 3.67 -0.27
N ARG A 241 -2.67 3.19 0.05
CA ARG A 241 -3.38 3.61 1.27
C ARG A 241 -2.62 3.27 2.55
N PHE A 242 -1.91 2.14 2.59
CA PHE A 242 -1.05 1.79 3.71
C PHE A 242 0.16 2.76 3.82
N HIS A 243 0.76 3.15 2.70
CA HIS A 243 1.82 4.15 2.66
C HIS A 243 1.30 5.52 3.13
N ILE A 244 0.16 5.99 2.64
CA ILE A 244 -0.48 7.25 3.07
C ILE A 244 -0.75 7.22 4.58
N SER A 245 -1.28 6.11 5.11
CA SER A 245 -1.50 5.93 6.56
C SER A 245 -0.19 6.03 7.36
N THR A 246 0.90 5.45 6.82
CA THR A 246 2.24 5.55 7.42
C THR A 246 2.78 6.98 7.38
N PHE A 247 2.56 7.72 6.30
CA PHE A 247 2.95 9.14 6.21
C PHE A 247 2.15 10.03 7.16
N ILE A 248 0.86 9.78 7.34
CA ILE A 248 0.06 10.51 8.34
C ILE A 248 0.62 10.25 9.75
N LEU A 249 1.00 9.02 10.06
CA LEU A 249 1.66 8.68 11.34
C LEU A 249 3.03 9.38 11.48
N PHE A 250 3.79 9.50 10.39
CA PHE A 250 5.04 10.25 10.34
C PHE A 250 4.82 11.73 10.68
N VAL A 251 3.87 12.40 10.01
CA VAL A 251 3.56 13.81 10.24
C VAL A 251 3.01 14.02 11.65
N LEU A 252 2.21 13.08 12.17
CA LEU A 252 1.75 13.10 13.56
C LEU A 252 2.94 13.14 14.53
N ALA A 253 3.90 12.23 14.35
CA ALA A 253 5.06 12.15 15.23
C ALA A 253 6.00 13.36 15.11
N GLN A 254 6.14 13.96 13.92
CA GLN A 254 6.85 15.24 13.77
C GLN A 254 6.14 16.39 14.50
N ASN A 255 4.82 16.49 14.36
CA ASN A 255 4.05 17.52 15.09
C ASN A 255 4.18 17.37 16.61
N ILE A 256 4.25 16.14 17.13
CA ILE A 256 4.49 15.90 18.57
C ILE A 256 5.85 16.46 19.02
N LEU A 257 6.86 16.46 18.16
CA LEU A 257 8.23 16.90 18.48
C LEU A 257 8.43 18.42 18.30
N GLU A 258 7.84 19.00 17.27
CA GLU A 258 8.17 20.37 16.83
C GLU A 258 7.06 21.40 17.09
N ALA A 259 5.81 20.98 17.27
CA ALA A 259 4.70 21.93 17.33
C ALA A 259 4.48 22.51 18.73
N GLU A 260 4.51 23.84 18.82
CA GLU A 260 4.14 24.60 20.00
C GLU A 260 2.65 25.03 19.91
N GLY A 261 1.83 24.70 20.92
CA GLY A 261 0.42 25.10 21.02
C GLY A 261 -0.63 24.03 20.65
N PRO A 262 -1.91 24.40 20.50
CA PRO A 262 -3.00 23.45 20.20
C PRO A 262 -3.04 23.08 18.71
N TRP A 263 -2.21 22.13 18.30
CA TRP A 263 -2.10 21.67 16.90
C TRP A 263 -2.97 20.46 16.57
N PHE A 264 -3.35 19.66 17.58
CA PHE A 264 -3.94 18.32 17.38
C PHE A 264 -5.25 18.33 16.57
N GLN A 265 -6.15 19.28 16.85
CA GLN A 265 -7.43 19.37 16.14
C GLN A 265 -7.25 19.72 14.65
N GLY A 266 -6.38 20.70 14.35
CA GLY A 266 -6.08 21.09 12.97
C GLY A 266 -5.40 19.95 12.21
N PHE A 267 -4.45 19.25 12.85
CA PHE A 267 -3.83 18.06 12.30
C PHE A 267 -4.87 16.97 11.98
N LEU A 268 -5.79 16.67 12.91
CA LEU A 268 -6.79 15.63 12.73
C LEU A 268 -7.74 15.94 11.56
N ILE A 269 -8.19 17.19 11.43
CA ILE A 269 -9.05 17.62 10.31
C ILE A 269 -8.31 17.49 8.99
N ASN A 270 -7.05 17.94 8.92
CA ASN A 270 -6.24 17.86 7.70
C ASN A 270 -5.95 16.39 7.32
N ALA A 271 -5.55 15.56 8.29
CA ALA A 271 -5.29 14.15 8.07
C ALA A 271 -6.54 13.39 7.61
N LEU A 272 -7.69 13.64 8.25
CA LEU A 272 -8.97 13.07 7.85
C LEU A 272 -9.36 13.53 6.44
N SER A 273 -9.19 14.81 6.13
CA SER A 273 -9.49 15.34 4.80
C SER A 273 -8.64 14.68 3.72
N VAL A 274 -7.33 14.49 3.94
CA VAL A 274 -6.45 13.81 2.99
C VAL A 274 -6.89 12.37 2.79
N TYR A 275 -7.17 11.64 3.87
CA TYR A 275 -7.60 10.25 3.80
C TYR A 275 -8.96 10.09 3.09
N LEU A 276 -9.94 10.95 3.40
CA LEU A 276 -11.27 10.92 2.75
C LEU A 276 -11.19 11.30 1.27
N CYS A 277 -10.34 12.26 0.90
CA CYS A 277 -10.09 12.60 -0.50
C CYS A 277 -9.54 11.39 -1.27
N GLU A 278 -8.60 10.65 -0.69
CA GLU A 278 -8.05 9.45 -1.32
C GLU A 278 -9.11 8.36 -1.51
N VAL A 279 -9.91 8.10 -0.48
CA VAL A 279 -11.04 7.16 -0.57
C VAL A 279 -12.02 7.57 -1.66
N ALA A 280 -12.36 8.87 -1.75
CA ALA A 280 -13.25 9.38 -2.79
C ALA A 280 -12.67 9.22 -4.20
N ILE A 281 -11.36 9.45 -4.35
CA ILE A 281 -10.64 9.32 -5.62
C ILE A 281 -10.63 7.87 -6.09
N ASP A 282 -10.33 6.92 -5.19
CA ASP A 282 -10.39 5.48 -5.49
C ASP A 282 -11.79 5.02 -5.88
N ILE A 283 -12.82 5.48 -5.16
CA ILE A 283 -14.21 5.18 -5.47
C ILE A 283 -14.56 5.65 -6.88
N ILE A 284 -14.18 6.88 -7.23
CA ILE A 284 -14.41 7.45 -8.56
C ILE A 284 -13.64 6.68 -9.63
N LYS A 285 -12.36 6.40 -9.38
CA LYS A 285 -11.44 5.65 -10.26
C LYS A 285 -12.03 4.29 -10.61
N HIS A 286 -12.42 3.49 -9.61
CA HIS A 286 -12.97 2.15 -9.82
C HIS A 286 -14.38 2.15 -10.39
N SER A 287 -15.19 3.17 -10.09
CA SER A 287 -16.51 3.34 -10.72
C SER A 287 -16.37 3.55 -12.22
N PHE A 288 -15.41 4.38 -12.66
CA PHE A 288 -15.15 4.59 -14.08
C PHE A 288 -14.54 3.35 -14.74
N ILE A 289 -13.56 2.70 -14.11
CA ILE A 289 -12.94 1.48 -14.66
C ILE A 289 -13.99 0.38 -14.85
N ALA A 290 -14.85 0.16 -13.85
CA ALA A 290 -15.91 -0.83 -13.94
C ALA A 290 -16.91 -0.51 -15.05
N LYS A 291 -17.28 0.77 -15.20
CA LYS A 291 -18.20 1.23 -16.24
C LYS A 291 -17.63 1.11 -17.66
N PHE A 292 -16.38 1.51 -17.87
CA PHE A 292 -15.77 1.53 -19.21
C PHE A 292 -15.30 0.14 -19.69
N ASN A 293 -15.04 -0.79 -18.76
CA ASN A 293 -14.56 -2.13 -19.08
C ASN A 293 -15.60 -3.22 -18.83
N ASP A 294 -16.86 -2.85 -18.58
CA ASP A 294 -17.98 -3.76 -18.28
C ASP A 294 -17.64 -4.80 -17.19
N ILE A 295 -16.94 -4.37 -16.13
CA ILE A 295 -16.53 -5.25 -15.03
C ILE A 295 -17.68 -5.39 -14.04
N THR A 296 -18.11 -6.62 -13.80
CA THR A 296 -19.18 -6.91 -12.87
C THR A 296 -18.73 -6.70 -11.41
N PRO A 297 -19.64 -6.28 -10.51
CA PRO A 297 -19.35 -6.21 -9.06
C PRO A 297 -18.92 -7.56 -8.46
N THR A 298 -19.28 -8.67 -9.11
CA THR A 298 -18.86 -10.02 -8.70
C THR A 298 -17.35 -10.24 -8.87
N ALA A 299 -16.71 -9.62 -9.86
CA ALA A 299 -15.26 -9.70 -10.06
C ALA A 299 -14.49 -9.17 -8.83
N TYR A 300 -14.92 -8.05 -8.25
CA TYR A 300 -14.35 -7.51 -7.01
C TYR A 300 -14.51 -8.47 -5.82
N SER A 301 -15.61 -9.23 -5.79
CA SER A 301 -15.83 -10.23 -4.74
C SER A 301 -14.94 -11.45 -4.89
N GLU A 302 -14.60 -11.85 -6.13
CA GLU A 302 -13.64 -12.91 -6.44
C GLU A 302 -12.21 -12.48 -6.09
N PHE A 303 -11.85 -11.23 -6.36
CA PHE A 303 -10.57 -10.64 -5.95
C PHE A 303 -10.40 -10.71 -4.42
N LEU A 304 -11.46 -10.37 -3.68
CA LEU A 304 -11.46 -10.49 -2.21
C LEU A 304 -11.38 -11.96 -1.75
N GLU A 305 -12.04 -12.89 -2.45
CA GLU A 305 -11.91 -14.33 -2.16
C GLU A 305 -10.46 -14.81 -2.35
N ALA A 306 -9.79 -14.37 -3.43
CA ALA A 306 -8.40 -14.70 -3.70
C ALA A 306 -7.46 -14.17 -2.62
N LEU A 307 -7.65 -12.93 -2.17
CA LEU A 307 -6.88 -12.32 -1.08
C LEU A 307 -7.10 -13.05 0.26
N CYS A 308 -8.34 -13.44 0.56
CA CYS A 308 -8.66 -14.21 1.78
C CYS A 308 -8.02 -15.61 1.74
N LYS A 309 -8.06 -16.31 0.59
CA LYS A 309 -7.38 -17.61 0.40
C LYS A 309 -5.86 -17.50 0.55
N GLN A 310 -5.26 -16.43 0.02
CA GLN A 310 -3.84 -16.14 0.21
C GLN A 310 -3.50 -15.97 1.71
N THR A 311 -4.34 -15.23 2.44
CA THR A 311 -4.17 -14.99 3.87
C THR A 311 -4.26 -16.27 4.72
N LEU A 312 -5.10 -17.23 4.32
CA LEU A 312 -5.26 -18.52 4.98
C LEU A 312 -4.20 -19.55 4.56
N HIS A 313 -3.25 -19.20 3.70
CA HIS A 313 -2.29 -20.12 3.07
C HIS A 313 -2.97 -21.29 2.34
N MET A 314 -4.18 -21.10 1.82
CA MET A 314 -4.97 -22.13 1.10
C MET A 314 -4.76 -22.10 -0.43
N GLN A 315 -3.75 -21.37 -0.93
CA GLN A 315 -3.49 -21.27 -2.37
C GLN A 315 -2.77 -22.50 -2.93
N SER A 316 -3.16 -22.92 -4.13
CA SER A 316 -2.37 -23.83 -4.99
C SER A 316 -1.23 -23.06 -5.67
N GLU A 317 -0.13 -23.76 -6.01
CA GLU A 317 1.14 -23.21 -6.52
C GLU A 317 1.02 -22.35 -7.80
N ASP A 318 -0.12 -22.36 -8.50
CA ASP A 318 -0.34 -21.66 -9.78
C ASP A 318 -0.78 -20.18 -9.67
N ALA A 319 -1.01 -19.65 -8.47
CA ALA A 319 -1.48 -18.27 -8.30
C ALA A 319 -0.32 -17.24 -8.48
N LYS A 320 0.03 -16.93 -9.72
CA LYS A 320 1.00 -15.86 -10.11
C LYS A 320 0.70 -14.44 -9.57
N LYS A 321 -0.38 -14.22 -8.82
CA LYS A 321 -0.93 -12.89 -8.46
C LYS A 321 -1.11 -12.73 -6.96
N ASN A 322 0.00 -12.85 -6.23
CA ASN A 322 0.03 -12.59 -4.80
C ASN A 322 0.25 -11.12 -4.51
N LEU A 323 -0.44 -10.59 -3.49
CA LEU A 323 -0.12 -9.28 -2.92
C LEU A 323 1.33 -9.34 -2.37
N LYS A 324 2.29 -8.86 -3.16
CA LYS A 324 3.71 -8.77 -2.79
C LYS A 324 3.96 -7.41 -2.15
N PHE A 325 3.64 -7.29 -0.87
CA PHE A 325 3.98 -6.09 -0.10
C PHE A 325 5.34 -6.23 0.57
N VAL A 326 6.24 -5.28 0.31
CA VAL A 326 7.57 -5.19 0.93
C VAL A 326 7.55 -4.08 2.00
N PRO A 327 7.36 -4.41 3.30
CA PRO A 327 7.21 -3.42 4.36
C PRO A 327 8.50 -2.67 4.74
N LEU A 328 9.62 -2.90 4.07
CA LEU A 328 10.95 -2.42 4.48
C LEU A 328 11.07 -0.90 4.51
N ALA A 329 10.63 -0.20 3.46
CA ALA A 329 10.73 1.26 3.39
C ALA A 329 9.85 1.95 4.45
N PRO A 330 8.54 1.62 4.58
CA PRO A 330 7.70 2.12 5.67
C PRO A 330 8.27 1.84 7.06
N ALA A 331 8.92 0.68 7.27
CA ALA A 331 9.48 0.32 8.57
C ALA A 331 10.68 1.19 8.92
N CYS A 332 11.58 1.45 7.97
CA CYS A 332 12.70 2.36 8.17
C CYS A 332 12.22 3.78 8.53
N VAL A 333 11.15 4.24 7.88
CA VAL A 333 10.52 5.54 8.15
C VAL A 333 10.02 5.65 9.58
N ILE A 334 9.18 4.69 10.00
CA ILE A 334 8.60 4.70 11.34
C ILE A 334 9.70 4.56 12.41
N ILE A 335 10.70 3.69 12.21
CA ILE A 335 11.78 3.52 13.19
C ILE A 335 12.59 4.82 13.34
N ARG A 336 12.93 5.50 12.24
CA ARG A 336 13.65 6.79 12.31
C ARG A 336 12.89 7.82 13.13
N VAL A 337 11.58 7.90 12.93
CA VAL A 337 10.74 8.96 13.51
C VAL A 337 10.42 8.69 14.97
N MET A 338 10.19 7.43 15.31
CA MET A 338 9.90 7.07 16.69
C MET A 338 11.15 7.21 17.57
N ALA A 339 12.36 7.05 17.03
CA ALA A 339 13.61 7.20 17.79
C ALA A 339 13.75 8.55 18.54
N PRO A 340 13.58 9.74 17.92
CA PRO A 340 13.60 11.02 18.63
C PRO A 340 12.40 11.20 19.56
N VAL A 341 11.21 10.67 19.24
CA VAL A 341 10.05 10.69 20.15
C VAL A 341 10.35 9.90 21.42
N TYR A 342 11.00 8.74 21.31
CA TYR A 342 11.48 7.99 22.47
C TYR A 342 12.56 8.76 23.23
N ALA A 343 13.49 9.41 22.52
CA ALA A 343 14.56 10.20 23.12
C ALA A 343 14.05 11.39 23.94
N ALA A 344 13.02 12.09 23.45
CA ALA A 344 12.43 13.25 24.11
C ALA A 344 11.65 12.88 25.39
N ASN A 345 11.01 11.70 25.41
CA ASN A 345 10.22 11.23 26.55
C ASN A 345 11.05 10.53 27.64
N LEU A 346 12.37 10.40 27.47
CA LEU A 346 13.25 9.76 28.46
C LEU A 346 13.64 10.75 29.56
N PRO A 347 13.46 10.40 30.85
CA PRO A 347 13.80 11.29 31.95
C PRO A 347 15.32 11.50 32.06
N TYR A 348 15.74 12.74 32.32
CA TYR A 348 17.15 13.12 32.45
C TYR A 348 17.74 12.53 33.73
N ASN A 349 18.44 11.41 33.59
CA ASN A 349 18.95 10.61 34.70
C ASN A 349 20.37 10.09 34.40
N PRO A 350 21.14 9.70 35.44
CA PRO A 350 22.46 9.07 35.25
C PRO A 350 22.36 7.85 34.32
N LEU A 351 23.43 7.61 33.54
CA LEU A 351 23.54 6.57 32.51
C LEU A 351 22.88 5.22 32.83
N PRO A 352 23.12 4.55 33.98
CA PRO A 352 22.50 3.25 34.28
C PRO A 352 20.98 3.34 34.42
N TRP A 353 20.46 4.41 35.02
CA TRP A 353 19.03 4.62 35.18
C TRP A 353 18.38 4.97 33.84
N LYS A 354 19.06 5.75 32.99
CA LYS A 354 18.62 6.01 31.61
C LYS A 354 18.51 4.72 30.80
N LEU A 355 19.49 3.82 30.89
CA LEU A 355 19.44 2.51 30.22
C LEU A 355 18.28 1.64 30.72
N PHE A 356 18.00 1.66 32.03
CA PHE A 356 16.84 0.95 32.58
C PHE A 356 15.53 1.44 31.98
N TRP A 357 15.30 2.77 31.90
CA TRP A 357 14.10 3.33 31.27
C TRP A 357 14.03 3.02 29.76
N ILE A 358 15.15 3.04 29.04
CA ILE A 358 15.19 2.63 27.62
C ILE A 358 14.75 1.17 27.47
N MET A 359 15.28 0.28 28.30
CA MET A 359 14.91 -1.14 28.27
C MET A 359 13.43 -1.34 28.65
N LEU A 360 12.92 -0.59 29.62
CA LEU A 360 11.51 -0.67 30.02
C LEU A 360 10.58 -0.16 28.92
N PHE A 361 10.81 1.04 28.37
CA PHE A 361 9.99 1.60 27.28
C PHE A 361 10.08 0.76 26.01
N SER A 362 11.26 0.24 25.65
CA SER A 362 11.38 -0.68 24.51
C SER A 362 10.66 -2.01 24.75
N ALA A 363 10.70 -2.57 25.97
CA ALA A 363 9.95 -3.77 26.31
C ALA A 363 8.43 -3.54 26.25
N ILE A 364 7.94 -2.43 26.80
CA ILE A 364 6.51 -2.07 26.77
C ILE A 364 6.04 -1.91 25.33
N THR A 365 6.82 -1.20 24.50
CA THR A 365 6.43 -0.93 23.11
C THR A 365 6.50 -2.20 22.27
N TYR A 366 7.47 -3.08 22.52
CA TYR A 366 7.52 -4.41 21.92
C TYR A 366 6.30 -5.28 22.32
N ILE A 367 5.90 -5.28 23.59
CA ILE A 367 4.69 -5.99 24.06
C ILE A 367 3.44 -5.41 23.41
N LEU A 368 3.33 -4.09 23.31
CA LEU A 368 2.20 -3.44 22.64
C LEU A 368 2.13 -3.83 21.16
N LEU A 369 3.24 -3.72 20.41
CA LEU A 369 3.29 -4.08 18.99
C LEU A 369 3.01 -5.57 18.76
N THR A 370 3.52 -6.47 19.62
CA THR A 370 3.23 -7.91 19.51
C THR A 370 1.77 -8.22 19.83
N SER A 371 1.18 -7.58 20.84
CA SER A 371 -0.25 -7.73 21.13
C SER A 371 -1.11 -7.26 19.96
N LEU A 372 -0.77 -6.12 19.35
CA LEU A 372 -1.45 -5.58 18.18
C LEU A 372 -1.31 -6.51 16.96
N LYS A 373 -0.11 -7.06 16.74
CA LYS A 373 0.17 -8.04 15.69
C LYS A 373 -0.71 -9.30 15.84
N ILE A 374 -0.81 -9.83 17.06
CA ILE A 374 -1.63 -11.01 17.35
C ILE A 374 -3.11 -10.68 17.13
N LEU A 375 -3.59 -9.54 17.63
CA LEU A 375 -4.97 -9.10 17.48
C LEU A 375 -5.37 -8.98 16.00
N ILE A 376 -4.57 -8.28 15.20
CA ILE A 376 -4.84 -8.08 13.76
C ILE A 376 -4.76 -9.41 13.03
N GLY A 377 -3.76 -10.24 13.32
CA GLY A 377 -3.64 -11.57 12.72
C GLY A 377 -4.86 -12.46 12.99
N LEU A 378 -5.40 -12.43 14.22
CA LEU A 378 -6.60 -13.17 14.59
C LEU A 378 -7.85 -12.63 13.91
N VAL A 379 -8.03 -11.30 13.89
CA VAL A 379 -9.17 -10.64 13.24
C VAL A 379 -9.16 -10.96 11.74
N LEU A 380 -8.01 -10.85 11.09
CA LEU A 380 -7.85 -11.09 9.67
C LEU A 380 -8.09 -12.56 9.31
N ASN A 381 -7.57 -13.50 10.11
CA ASN A 381 -7.80 -14.93 9.90
C ASN A 381 -9.30 -15.26 10.06
N LYS A 382 -9.95 -14.79 11.14
CA LYS A 382 -11.40 -14.97 11.34
C LYS A 382 -12.22 -14.38 10.19
N HIS A 383 -11.89 -13.17 9.74
CA HIS A 383 -12.57 -12.52 8.63
C HIS A 383 -12.39 -13.30 7.32
N ALA A 384 -11.17 -13.74 7.01
CA ALA A 384 -10.87 -14.53 5.83
C ALA A 384 -11.60 -15.87 5.83
N THR A 385 -11.60 -16.62 6.94
CA THR A 385 -12.35 -17.88 7.07
C THR A 385 -13.85 -17.66 6.89
N TRP A 386 -14.40 -16.64 7.54
CA TRP A 386 -15.81 -16.30 7.40
C TRP A 386 -16.18 -15.96 5.96
N TYR A 387 -15.34 -15.18 5.27
CA TYR A 387 -15.59 -14.75 3.90
C TYR A 387 -15.51 -15.92 2.91
N VAL A 388 -14.50 -16.78 3.02
CA VAL A 388 -14.36 -17.97 2.16
C VAL A 388 -15.55 -18.92 2.36
N ASN A 389 -15.92 -19.23 3.62
CA ASN A 389 -17.08 -20.08 3.92
C ASN A 389 -18.40 -19.48 3.41
N ARG A 390 -18.51 -18.14 3.36
CA ARG A 390 -19.67 -17.44 2.79
C ARG A 390 -19.71 -17.59 1.26
N CYS A 391 -18.56 -17.54 0.58
CA CYS A 391 -18.47 -17.73 -0.86
C CYS A 391 -18.78 -19.18 -1.27
N GLU A 392 -18.26 -20.17 -0.54
CA GLU A 392 -18.53 -21.59 -0.78
C GLU A 392 -20.01 -21.93 -0.62
N ARG A 393 -20.66 -21.45 0.46
CA ARG A 393 -22.11 -21.63 0.64
C ARG A 393 -22.93 -21.06 -0.51
N ARG A 394 -22.56 -19.89 -1.05
CA ARG A 394 -23.25 -19.33 -2.22
C ARG A 394 -23.08 -20.19 -3.48
N LYS A 395 -21.89 -20.75 -3.71
CA LYS A 395 -21.62 -21.64 -4.85
C LYS A 395 -22.45 -22.92 -4.76
N HIS A 396 -22.59 -23.50 -3.55
CA HIS A 396 -23.44 -24.69 -3.35
C HIS A 396 -24.92 -24.43 -3.61
N HIS A 397 -25.46 -23.27 -3.21
CA HIS A 397 -26.85 -22.93 -3.51
C HIS A 397 -27.11 -22.74 -5.01
N LEU A 398 -26.15 -22.21 -5.77
CA LEU A 398 -26.26 -22.04 -7.22
C LEU A 398 -26.17 -23.35 -8.03
N HIS A 399 -25.70 -24.44 -7.43
CA HIS A 399 -25.61 -25.76 -8.07
C HIS A 399 -26.76 -26.71 -7.66
N ALA A 400 -27.59 -26.30 -6.70
CA ALA A 400 -28.72 -27.08 -6.20
C ALA A 400 -30.08 -26.65 -6.82
N ASP A 401 -30.10 -25.50 -7.49
CA ASP A 401 -31.19 -25.01 -8.36
C ASP A 401 -30.81 -25.27 -9.82
#